data_AF-A0A7L6WKM4-F1
#
_entry.id   AF-A0A7L6WKM4-F1
#
_cell.length_a   1.000
_cell.length_b   1.000
_cell.length_c   1.000
_cell.angle_alpha   90.00
_cell.angle_beta   90.00
_cell.angle_gamma   90.00
#
_symmetry.space_group_name_H-M   'P 1'
#
loop_
_entity.id
_entity.type
_entity.pdbx_description
1 polymer ?
#
loop_
_entity_poly.entity_id
_entity_poly.type
_entity_poly.pdbx_seq_one_letter_code
_entity_poly.pdbx_strand_id
1 'polypeptide(L)'
;MTKSTIIQIDDILNNIYNLIVNPETTENERELLVTYKNEIEVEKKDNDELLAELCRAIQALAVSNLSKGKSLSSGVSDLSKTLTEFQEKSERNINLAKGLTSLGSLSFR
;
A
#
# COMPACT_ATOMS: atom_id res chain seq x y z
N MET A 1 -2.60 -17.75 -11.46
CA MET A 1 -3.31 -16.77 -10.60
C MET A 1 -2.49 -15.49 -10.62
N THR A 2 -2.69 -14.63 -11.64
CA THR A 2 -1.82 -13.46 -11.88
C THR A 2 -2.59 -12.23 -12.40
N LYS A 3 -3.84 -12.37 -12.85
CA LYS A 3 -4.64 -11.22 -13.34
C LYS A 3 -5.17 -10.31 -12.24
N SER A 4 -5.39 -10.82 -11.02
CA SER A 4 -6.06 -10.04 -9.96
C SER A 4 -5.14 -9.02 -9.28
N THR A 5 -3.84 -9.32 -9.18
CA THR A 5 -2.86 -8.44 -8.50
C THR A 5 -2.47 -7.25 -9.37
N ILE A 6 -2.31 -7.46 -10.68
CA ILE A 6 -1.91 -6.42 -11.64
C ILE A 6 -3.00 -5.33 -11.73
N ILE A 7 -4.27 -5.72 -11.84
CA ILE A 7 -5.41 -4.77 -11.90
C ILE A 7 -5.45 -3.90 -10.62
N GLN A 8 -5.11 -4.45 -9.46
CA GLN A 8 -5.13 -3.71 -8.18
C GLN A 8 -3.99 -2.68 -8.05
N ILE A 9 -2.82 -2.94 -8.64
CA ILE A 9 -1.68 -2.00 -8.60
C ILE A 9 -1.95 -0.79 -9.49
N ASP A 10 -2.49 -1.00 -10.68
CA ASP A 10 -2.86 0.09 -11.61
C ASP A 10 -3.92 1.01 -10.99
N ASP A 11 -4.88 0.45 -10.26
CA ASP A 11 -5.90 1.21 -9.53
C ASP A 11 -5.29 2.07 -8.40
N ILE A 12 -4.33 1.51 -7.66
CA ILE A 12 -3.60 2.23 -6.59
C ILE A 12 -2.76 3.36 -7.21
N LEU A 13 -2.05 3.09 -8.30
CA LEU A 13 -1.27 4.09 -9.03
C LEU A 13 -2.15 5.23 -9.53
N ASN A 14 -3.30 4.92 -10.13
CA ASN A 14 -4.27 5.93 -10.57
C ASN A 14 -4.77 6.78 -9.40
N ASN A 15 -5.04 6.17 -8.24
CA ASN A 15 -5.42 6.91 -7.04
C ASN A 15 -4.29 7.87 -6.61
N ILE A 16 -3.05 7.38 -6.57
CA ILE A 16 -1.86 8.19 -6.25
C ILE A 16 -1.72 9.36 -7.23
N TYR A 17 -1.86 9.14 -8.54
CA TYR A 17 -1.83 10.21 -9.54
C TYR A 17 -2.92 11.26 -9.28
N ASN A 18 -4.14 10.83 -9.00
CA ASN A 18 -5.25 11.74 -8.68
C ASN A 18 -4.98 12.57 -7.43
N LEU A 19 -4.36 11.98 -6.40
CA LEU A 19 -3.96 12.70 -5.18
C LEU A 19 -2.80 13.67 -5.44
N ILE A 20 -1.85 13.31 -6.30
CA ILE A 20 -0.73 14.19 -6.70
C ILE A 20 -1.21 15.43 -7.45
N VAL A 21 -2.39 15.43 -8.07
CA VAL A 21 -2.95 16.63 -8.71
C VAL A 21 -4.05 17.29 -7.87
N ASN A 22 -4.44 16.68 -6.75
CA ASN A 22 -5.51 17.20 -5.90
C ASN A 22 -5.01 18.45 -5.13
N PRO A 23 -5.74 19.59 -5.20
CA PRO A 23 -5.39 20.79 -4.44
C PRO A 23 -5.53 20.61 -2.91
N GLU A 24 -6.37 19.69 -2.45
CA GLU A 24 -6.57 19.38 -1.03
C GLU A 24 -5.42 18.56 -0.43
N THR A 25 -4.57 17.98 -1.28
CA THR A 25 -3.38 17.24 -0.84
C THR A 25 -2.29 18.22 -0.42
N THR A 26 -1.76 18.05 0.78
CA THR A 26 -0.74 18.94 1.32
C THR A 26 0.61 18.72 0.63
N GLU A 27 1.51 19.70 0.68
CA GLU A 27 2.80 19.60 0.01
C GLU A 27 3.63 18.40 0.48
N ASN A 28 3.68 18.15 1.80
CA ASN A 28 4.41 17.02 2.37
C ASN A 28 3.84 15.67 1.93
N GLU A 29 2.51 15.57 1.79
CA GLU A 29 1.87 14.37 1.27
C GLU A 29 2.19 14.18 -0.22
N ARG A 30 2.15 15.28 -0.99
CA ARG A 30 2.45 15.27 -2.42
C ARG A 30 3.89 14.83 -2.69
N GLU A 31 4.85 15.35 -1.93
CA GLU A 31 6.26 14.98 -2.02
C GLU A 31 6.46 13.47 -1.78
N LEU A 32 5.79 12.93 -0.75
CA LEU A 32 5.83 11.51 -0.43
C LEU A 32 5.24 10.64 -1.56
N LEU A 33 4.08 11.05 -2.11
CA LEU A 33 3.41 10.34 -3.20
C LEU A 33 4.23 10.38 -4.51
N VAL A 34 4.86 11.51 -4.83
CA VAL A 34 5.72 11.65 -6.02
C VAL A 34 6.97 10.80 -5.89
N THR A 35 7.58 10.77 -4.71
CA THR A 35 8.76 9.92 -4.44
C THR A 35 8.42 8.46 -4.72
N TYR A 36 7.31 7.99 -4.16
CA TYR A 36 6.84 6.63 -4.36
C TYR A 36 6.51 6.30 -5.83
N LYS A 37 5.82 7.22 -6.52
CA LYS A 37 5.49 7.08 -7.94
C LYS A 37 6.75 6.86 -8.80
N ASN A 38 7.83 7.59 -8.52
CA ASN A 38 9.10 7.42 -9.21
C ASN A 38 9.81 6.10 -8.84
N GLU A 39 9.68 5.62 -7.60
CA GLU A 39 10.26 4.35 -7.18
C GLU A 39 9.63 3.13 -7.87
N ILE A 40 8.31 3.15 -8.09
CA ILE A 40 7.61 2.12 -8.88
C ILE A 40 8.11 2.13 -10.33
N GLU A 41 8.20 3.30 -10.96
CA GLU A 41 8.61 3.43 -12.37
C GLU A 41 10.04 2.93 -12.64
N VAL A 42 10.87 2.86 -11.60
CA VAL A 42 12.28 2.42 -11.70
C VAL A 42 12.43 0.88 -11.57
N GLU A 43 11.34 0.12 -11.36
CA GLU A 43 11.26 -1.37 -11.34
C GLU A 43 12.30 -2.08 -10.45
N LYS A 44 12.76 -1.44 -9.36
CA LYS A 44 13.85 -2.00 -8.52
C LYS A 44 13.39 -2.88 -7.36
N LYS A 45 12.10 -2.86 -7.00
CA LYS A 45 11.56 -3.58 -5.83
C LYS A 45 10.26 -4.33 -6.19
N ASP A 46 9.93 -5.33 -5.38
CA ASP A 46 8.64 -6.02 -5.44
C ASP A 46 7.50 -5.04 -5.10
N ASN A 47 6.39 -5.14 -5.84
CA ASN A 47 5.26 -4.22 -5.69
C ASN A 47 4.61 -4.31 -4.30
N ASP A 48 4.54 -5.49 -3.70
CA ASP A 48 3.95 -5.65 -2.37
C ASP A 48 4.84 -4.99 -1.29
N GLU A 49 6.16 -5.06 -1.47
CA GLU A 49 7.13 -4.39 -0.58
C GLU A 49 7.03 -2.87 -0.71
N LEU A 50 6.95 -2.36 -1.93
CA LEU A 50 6.74 -0.94 -2.20
C LEU A 50 5.43 -0.44 -1.57
N LEU A 51 4.31 -1.13 -1.80
CA LEU A 51 3.02 -0.74 -1.21
C LEU A 51 3.07 -0.73 0.32
N ALA A 52 3.82 -1.65 0.93
CA ALA A 52 4.04 -1.68 2.37
C ALA A 52 4.90 -0.51 2.87
N GLU A 53 5.91 -0.10 2.12
CA GLU A 53 6.70 1.09 2.43
C GLU A 53 5.85 2.37 2.33
N LEU A 54 5.04 2.52 1.28
CA LEU A 54 4.13 3.65 1.13
C LEU A 54 3.15 3.75 2.30
N CYS A 55 2.51 2.64 2.66
CA CYS A 55 1.57 2.58 3.77
C CYS A 55 2.23 3.04 5.09
N ARG A 56 3.43 2.52 5.38
CA ARG A 56 4.21 2.92 6.57
C ARG A 56 4.63 4.39 6.54
N ALA A 57 5.04 4.90 5.38
CA ALA A 57 5.43 6.29 5.22
C ALA A 57 4.24 7.24 5.46
N ILE A 58 3.06 6.92 4.92
CA ILE A 58 1.82 7.69 5.17
C ILE A 58 1.44 7.66 6.65
N GLN A 59 1.52 6.50 7.31
CA GLN A 59 1.24 6.39 8.74
C GLN A 59 2.25 7.17 9.60
N ALA A 60 3.53 7.12 9.26
CA ALA A 60 4.56 7.91 9.93
C ALA A 60 4.32 9.42 9.76
N LEU A 61 3.89 9.84 8.57
CA LEU A 61 3.49 11.23 8.30
C LEU A 61 2.27 11.63 9.15
N ALA A 62 1.27 10.74 9.26
CA ALA A 62 0.12 10.96 10.12
C ALA A 62 0.53 11.19 11.59
N VAL A 63 1.40 10.32 12.12
CA VAL A 63 1.93 10.43 13.50
C VAL A 63 2.72 11.73 13.69
N SER A 64 3.54 12.11 12.71
CA SER A 64 4.26 13.39 12.73
C SER A 64 3.30 14.58 12.77
N ASN A 65 2.22 14.52 11.99
CA ASN A 65 1.21 15.58 11.90
C ASN A 65 0.37 15.71 13.18
N LEU A 66 0.13 14.62 13.92
CA LEU A 66 -0.55 14.66 15.22
C LEU A 66 0.16 15.60 16.21
N SER A 67 1.49 15.53 16.27
CA SER A 67 2.30 16.42 17.14
C SER A 67 2.16 17.91 16.79
N LYS A 68 1.72 18.21 15.57
CA LYS A 68 1.54 19.56 15.00
C LYS A 68 0.07 19.99 14.97
N GLY A 69 -0.86 19.19 15.51
CA GLY A 69 -2.30 19.44 15.47
C GLY A 69 -2.90 19.38 14.06
N LYS A 70 -2.27 18.66 13.14
CA LYS A 70 -2.71 18.51 11.75
C LYS A 70 -3.17 17.08 11.49
N SER A 71 -4.15 16.92 10.62
CA SER A 71 -4.53 15.61 10.07
C SER A 71 -3.93 15.43 8.68
N LEU A 72 -3.96 14.20 8.17
CA LEU A 72 -3.80 13.96 6.75
C LEU A 72 -5.00 14.54 5.97
N SER A 73 -4.81 14.78 4.68
CA SER A 73 -5.93 15.00 3.76
C SER A 73 -6.81 13.75 3.69
N SER A 74 -8.09 13.94 3.40
CA SER A 74 -9.08 12.85 3.35
C SER A 74 -8.68 11.79 2.32
N GLY A 75 -8.26 12.22 1.13
CA GLY A 75 -7.82 11.31 0.07
C GLY A 75 -6.61 10.45 0.46
N VAL A 76 -5.61 11.03 1.13
CA VAL A 76 -4.43 10.28 1.60
C VAL A 76 -4.78 9.35 2.77
N SER A 77 -5.72 9.76 3.63
CA SER A 77 -6.25 8.91 4.69
C SER A 77 -6.98 7.68 4.15
N ASP A 78 -7.78 7.86 3.10
CA ASP A 78 -8.51 6.77 2.46
C ASP A 78 -7.57 5.84 1.70
N LEU A 79 -6.56 6.39 1.00
CA LEU A 79 -5.48 5.60 0.41
C LEU A 79 -4.79 4.72 1.46
N SER A 80 -4.46 5.27 2.63
CA SER A 80 -3.84 4.52 3.73
C SER A 80 -4.67 3.31 4.17
N LYS A 81 -6.00 3.47 4.26
CA LYS A 81 -6.92 2.37 4.58
C LYS A 81 -6.91 1.30 3.49
N THR A 82 -7.03 1.71 2.22
CA THR A 82 -7.00 0.78 1.08
C THR A 82 -5.70 -0.03 1.04
N LEU A 83 -4.56 0.62 1.30
CA LEU A 83 -3.26 -0.05 1.37
C LEU A 83 -3.20 -1.07 2.51
N THR A 84 -3.71 -0.71 3.69
CA THR A 84 -3.75 -1.61 4.86
C THR A 84 -4.62 -2.84 4.57
N GLU A 85 -5.81 -2.65 4.01
CA GLU A 85 -6.71 -3.75 3.65
C GLU A 85 -6.10 -4.70 2.61
N PHE A 86 -5.38 -4.14 1.63
CA PHE A 86 -4.67 -4.92 0.62
C PHE A 86 -3.59 -5.82 1.27
N GLN A 87 -2.77 -5.25 2.14
CA GLN A 87 -1.72 -5.99 2.86
C GLN A 87 -2.30 -7.11 3.72
N GLU A 88 -3.33 -6.81 4.54
CA GLU A 88 -3.97 -7.82 5.38
C GLU A 88 -4.57 -8.97 4.56
N LYS A 89 -5.17 -8.66 3.40
CA LYS A 89 -5.72 -9.70 2.51
C LYS A 89 -4.61 -10.56 1.92
N SER A 90 -3.49 -9.96 1.54
CA SER A 90 -2.31 -10.70 1.05
C SER A 90 -1.77 -11.64 2.15
N GLU A 91 -1.55 -11.13 3.36
CA GLU A 91 -1.08 -11.92 4.50
C GLU A 91 -2.03 -13.06 4.87
N ARG A 92 -3.35 -12.80 4.91
CA ARG A 92 -4.36 -13.84 5.14
C ARG A 92 -4.27 -14.96 4.10
N ASN A 93 -4.13 -14.62 2.82
CA ASN A 93 -4.00 -15.61 1.76
C ASN A 93 -2.71 -16.43 1.89
N ILE A 94 -1.59 -15.79 2.23
CA ILE A 94 -0.31 -16.46 2.47
C ILE A 94 -0.42 -17.44 3.64
N ASN A 95 -1.05 -17.02 4.74
CA ASN A 95 -1.22 -17.85 5.93
C ASN A 95 -2.15 -19.06 5.67
N LEU A 96 -3.22 -18.87 4.89
CA LEU A 96 -4.08 -19.97 4.45
C LEU A 96 -3.31 -20.97 3.58
N ALA A 97 -2.51 -20.49 2.62
CA ALA A 97 -1.70 -21.36 1.76
C ALA A 97 -0.70 -22.19 2.58
N LYS A 98 0.00 -21.56 3.54
CA LYS A 98 0.89 -22.25 4.49
C LYS A 98 0.14 -23.33 5.27
N GLY A 99 -1.04 -23.00 5.81
CA GLY A 99 -1.90 -23.95 6.52
C GLY A 99 -2.27 -25.17 5.65
N LEU A 100 -2.70 -24.96 4.41
CA LEU A 100 -2.99 -26.05 3.47
C LEU A 100 -1.76 -26.90 3.15
N THR A 101 -0.60 -26.29 2.89
CA THR A 101 0.64 -27.05 2.62
C THR A 101 1.06 -27.90 3.82
N SER A 102 0.91 -27.38 5.05
CA SER A 102 1.16 -28.12 6.27
C SER A 102 0.25 -29.35 6.38
N LEU A 103 -1.04 -29.22 6.09
CA LEU A 103 -1.98 -30.35 6.12
C LEU A 103 -1.68 -31.38 5.02
N GLY A 104 -1.38 -30.94 3.80
CA GLY A 104 -0.98 -31.82 2.70
C GLY A 104 0.31 -32.61 2.99
N SER A 105 1.27 -32.00 3.69
CA SER A 105 2.50 -32.66 4.12
C SER A 105 2.30 -33.69 5.24
N LEU A 106 1.18 -33.61 5.98
CA LEU A 106 0.79 -34.56 7.02
C LEU A 106 -0.02 -35.74 6.46
N SER A 107 -0.65 -35.60 5.29
CA SER A 107 -1.50 -36.64 4.67
C SER A 107 -0.77 -37.73 3.88
N PHE A 108 0.57 -37.75 3.89
CA PHE A 108 1.36 -38.84 3.31
C PHE A 108 2.41 -39.36 4.31
N ARG A 109 1.95 -40.14 5.29
CA ARG A 109 2.74 -41.14 6.02
C ARG A 109 1.84 -42.31 6.41
#